data_AF-A0A3T0D8V8-F1
#
_entry.id   AF-A0A3T0D8V8-F1
#
_cell.length_a   1.000
_cell.length_b   1.000
_cell.length_c   1.000
_cell.angle_alpha   90.00
_cell.angle_beta   90.00
_cell.angle_gamma   90.00
#
_symmetry.space_group_name_H-M   'P 1'
#
loop_
_entity.id
_entity.type
_entity.pdbx_description
1 polymer ?
#
loop_
_entity_poly.entity_id
_entity_poly.type
_entity_poly.pdbx_seq_one_letter_code
_entity_poly.pdbx_strand_id
1 'polypeptide(L)' 'MYDILSACICSDGIEAEEADIVLFALKSYKESNVDFIAAYLFHHIAKSGNNRIFTFDKKHFQSLM' A
#
# COMPACT_ATOMS: atom_id res chain seq x y z
N MET A 1 -7.33 -5.32 11.72
CA MET A 1 -6.42 -4.16 11.59
C MET A 1 -6.78 -3.32 10.37
N TYR A 2 -6.81 -3.91 9.16
CA TYR A 2 -7.22 -3.24 7.91
C TYR A 2 -8.50 -2.38 8.04
N ASP A 3 -9.60 -3.00 8.50
CA ASP A 3 -10.91 -2.34 8.51
C ASP A 3 -10.94 -1.14 9.48
N ILE A 4 -10.21 -1.24 10.61
CA ILE A 4 -10.08 -0.16 11.60
C ILE A 4 -9.26 1.00 11.03
N LEU A 5 -8.07 0.71 10.48
CA LEU A 5 -7.20 1.76 9.94
C LEU A 5 -7.81 2.45 8.72
N SER A 6 -8.50 1.70 7.85
CA SER A 6 -9.21 2.27 6.70
C SER A 6 -10.35 3.15 7.15
N ALA A 7 -11.12 2.73 8.17
CA ALA A 7 -12.16 3.58 8.74
C ALA A 7 -11.60 4.87 9.37
N CYS A 8 -10.48 4.78 10.09
CA CYS A 8 -9.80 5.96 10.65
C CYS A 8 -9.35 6.94 9.55
N ILE A 9 -8.69 6.45 8.48
CA ILE A 9 -8.22 7.29 7.38
C ILE A 9 -9.40 7.96 6.65
N CYS A 10 -10.52 7.24 6.50
CA CYS A 10 -11.72 7.76 5.84
C CYS A 10 -12.64 8.56 6.77
N SER A 11 -12.26 8.81 8.03
CA SER A 11 -13.10 9.55 8.97
C SER A 11 -13.09 11.05 8.68
N ASP A 12 -14.23 11.70 8.88
CA ASP A 12 -14.37 13.14 8.69
C ASP A 12 -13.36 13.92 9.55
N GLY A 13 -12.66 14.88 8.93
CA GLY A 13 -11.67 15.73 9.59
C GLY A 13 -10.29 15.08 9.79
N ILE A 14 -10.07 13.85 9.29
CA ILE A 14 -8.75 13.24 9.25
C ILE A 14 -8.06 13.57 7.94
N GLU A 15 -6.87 14.18 8.05
CA GLU A 15 -5.96 14.38 6.94
C GLU A 15 -4.84 13.35 7.04
N ALA A 16 -4.72 12.50 6.01
CA ALA A 16 -3.64 11.54 5.88
C ALA A 16 -2.86 11.84 4.60
N GLU A 17 -1.55 11.97 4.73
CA GLU A 17 -0.65 12.07 3.59
C GLU A 17 -0.78 10.82 2.72
N GLU A 18 -0.94 11.03 1.41
CA GLU A 18 -1.09 9.95 0.44
C GLU A 18 -2.18 8.92 0.80
N ALA A 19 -3.31 9.40 1.35
CA ALA A 19 -4.41 8.55 1.85
C ALA A 19 -4.84 7.45 0.87
N ASP A 20 -4.90 7.76 -0.43
CA ASP A 20 -5.22 6.80 -1.48
C ASP A 20 -4.21 5.65 -1.55
N ILE A 21 -2.91 5.94 -1.53
CA ILE A 21 -1.84 4.94 -1.54
C ILE A 21 -1.88 4.09 -0.28
N VAL A 22 -2.06 4.71 0.89
CA VAL A 22 -2.15 3.99 2.17
C VAL A 22 -3.34 3.02 2.15
N LEU A 23 -4.50 3.45 1.65
CA LEU A 23 -5.67 2.59 1.52
C LEU A 23 -5.45 1.42 0.55
N PHE A 24 -4.79 1.66 -0.60
CA PHE A 24 -4.43 0.59 -1.53
C PHE A 24 -3.42 -0.38 -0.93
N ALA A 25 -2.41 0.11 -0.21
CA ALA A 25 -1.41 -0.71 0.47
C ALA A 25 -2.03 -1.57 1.58
N LEU A 26 -2.92 -0.99 2.38
CA LEU A 26 -3.70 -1.70 3.39
C LEU A 26 -4.52 -2.82 2.76
N LYS A 27 -5.14 -2.58 1.60
CA LYS A 27 -5.93 -3.58 0.88
C LYS A 27 -5.06 -4.73 0.39
N SER A 28 -3.93 -4.43 -0.27
CA SER A 28 -2.97 -5.45 -0.72
C SER A 28 -2.38 -6.25 0.44
N TYR A 29 -2.08 -5.61 1.57
CA TYR A 29 -1.64 -6.29 2.78
C TYR A 29 -2.66 -7.32 3.27
N LYS A 30 -3.96 -6.99 3.23
CA LYS A 30 -5.05 -7.90 3.62
C LYS A 30 -5.27 -9.03 2.60
N GLU A 31 -5.18 -8.73 1.31
CA GLU A 31 -5.61 -9.65 0.23
C GLU A 31 -4.48 -10.52 -0.33
N SER A 32 -3.24 -10.04 -0.38
CA SER A 32 -2.14 -10.69 -1.10
C SER A 32 -1.05 -11.29 -0.20
N ASN A 33 -1.23 -11.29 1.12
CA ASN A 33 -0.25 -11.75 2.12
C ASN A 33 1.16 -11.15 1.87
N VAL A 34 1.20 -9.86 1.57
CA VAL A 34 2.44 -9.10 1.36
C VAL A 34 2.69 -8.20 2.56
N ASP A 35 3.95 -7.84 2.79
CA ASP A 35 4.27 -6.84 3.80
C ASP A 35 3.68 -5.47 3.40
N PHE A 36 3.21 -4.71 4.40
CA PHE A 36 2.56 -3.42 4.15
C PHE A 36 3.52 -2.40 3.50
N ILE A 37 4.79 -2.39 3.89
CA ILE A 37 5.78 -1.47 3.33
C ILE A 37 6.05 -1.82 1.86
N ALA A 38 6.12 -3.11 1.53
CA ALA A 38 6.24 -3.54 0.13
C ALA A 38 5.02 -3.09 -0.71
N ALA A 39 3.81 -3.25 -0.18
CA ALA A 39 2.58 -2.78 -0.83
C ALA A 39 2.55 -1.25 -0.99
N TYR A 40 2.95 -0.50 0.04
CA TYR A 40 3.04 0.96 0.00
C TYR A 40 4.00 1.43 -1.08
N LEU A 41 5.23 0.91 -1.09
CA LEU A 41 6.24 1.27 -2.10
C LEU A 41 5.77 0.95 -3.51
N PHE A 42 5.09 -0.19 -3.70
CA PHE A 42 4.52 -0.57 -4.98
C PHE A 42 3.49 0.46 -5.48
N HIS A 43 2.50 0.80 -4.65
CA HIS A 43 1.45 1.75 -5.04
C HIS A 43 1.97 3.19 -5.18
N HIS A 44 2.92 3.60 -4.35
CA HIS A 44 3.57 4.90 -4.45
C HIS A 44 4.34 5.06 -5.77
N ILE A 45 5.15 4.06 -6.13
CA ILE A 45 5.90 4.06 -7.39
C ILE A 45 4.94 4.01 -8.58
N ALA A 46 3.88 3.21 -8.53
CA ALA A 46 2.86 3.15 -9.57
C ALA A 46 2.17 4.50 -9.78
N LYS A 47 1.81 5.22 -8.71
CA LYS A 47 1.22 6.58 -8.79
C LYS A 47 2.18 7.59 -9.42
N SER A 48 3.48 7.45 -9.21
CA SER A 48 4.51 8.29 -9.84
C SER A 48 4.72 8.02 -11.34
N GLY A 49 4.00 7.05 -11.93
CA GLY A 49 4.17 6.62 -13.32
C GLY A 49 5.42 5.78 -13.57
N ASN A 50 6.15 5.42 -12.52
CA ASN A 50 7.28 4.50 -12.60
C ASN A 50 6.80 3.06 -12.39
N ASN A 51 7.51 2.11 -13.01
CA ASN A 51 7.23 0.68 -12.90
C ASN A 51 8.46 -0.13 -12.48
N ARG A 52 9.52 0.54 -11.99
CA ARG A 52 10.78 -0.10 -11.60
C ARG A 52 10.94 -0.06 -10.10
N ILE A 53 11.11 -1.24 -9.50
CA ILE A 53 11.41 -1.42 -8.08
C ILE A 53 12.71 -2.21 -7.98
N PHE A 54 13.71 -1.62 -7.32
CA PHE A 54 14.96 -2.32 -6.98
C PHE A 54 14.83 -2.80 -5.53
N THR A 55 14.86 -4.11 -5.32
CA THR A 55 14.66 -4.71 -4.00
C THR A 55 15.48 -5.98 -3.85
N PHE A 56 15.94 -6.25 -2.63
CA PHE A 56 16.49 -7.55 -2.25
C PHE A 56 15.40 -8.54 -1.78
N ASP A 57 14.17 -8.06 -1.60
CA ASP A 57 13.03 -8.82 -1.08
C ASP A 57 12.02 -9.16 -2.17
N LYS A 58 12.47 -9.90 -3.17
CA LYS A 58 11.70 -10.20 -4.39
C LYS A 58 10.36 -10.91 -4.10
N LYS A 59 10.30 -11.76 -3.07
CA LYS A 59 9.12 -12.58 -2.74
C LYS A 59 7.88 -11.74 -2.47
N HIS A 60 8.02 -10.60 -1.78
CA HIS A 60 6.87 -9.77 -1.41
C HIS A 60 6.33 -8.96 -2.59
N PHE A 61 7.17 -8.65 -3.58
CA PHE A 61 6.74 -7.93 -4.78
C PHE A 61 6.18 -8.85 -5.87
N GLN A 62 6.50 -10.14 -5.86
CA GLN A 62 5.93 -11.12 -6.81
C GLN A 62 4.41 -11.25 -6.70
N SER A 63 3.85 -11.11 -5.50
CA SER A 63 2.40 -11.20 -5.28
C SER A 63 1.65 -9.88 -5.61
N LEU A 64 2.37 -8.84 -6.01
CA LEU A 64 1.83 -7.51 -6.35
C LEU A 64 1.89 -7.21 -7.86
N MET A 65 2.67 -7.98 -8.63
CA MET A 65 2.79 -7.90 -10.09
C MET A 65 1.85 -8.89 -10.77
#